data_AF-A0A1B9L828-F1
#
_entry.id   AF-A0A1B9L828-F1
#
_cell.length_a   1.000
_cell.length_b   1.000
_cell.length_c   1.000
_cell.angle_alpha   90.00
_cell.angle_beta   90.00
_cell.angle_gamma   90.00
#
_symmetry.space_group_name_H-M   'P 1'
#
loop_
_entity.id
_entity.type
_entity.pdbx_description
1 polymer ?
#
loop_
_entity_poly.entity_id
_entity_poly.type
_entity_poly.pdbx_seq_one_letter_code
_entity_poly.pdbx_strand_id
1 'polypeptide(L)'
;MKNEIVSQHKLLKDNSKRAKIKRIIIVWAIFLALFLITRIPEVQKVIFEYVGKSKADFITNGLIIVFIPMIIGTITFYREKQNFDRICIYKKGIYFIDSKNNTQDYVDFDNLELSYGNMQQSFYIKSASKNIKEKEYAWCDFDYPDVLRNNLERYGKIN
;
A
#
# COMPACT_ATOMS: atom_id res chain seq x y z
N MET A 1 36.74 -0.16 -1.52
CA MET A 1 36.00 1.04 -1.96
C MET A 1 34.72 1.14 -1.14
N LYS A 2 34.53 2.19 -0.33
CA LYS A 2 33.21 2.46 0.27
C LYS A 2 32.28 2.77 -0.90
N ASN A 3 31.26 1.93 -1.12
CA ASN A 3 30.19 2.30 -2.05
C ASN A 3 29.50 3.53 -1.43
N GLU A 4 29.66 4.69 -2.07
CA GLU A 4 28.94 5.89 -1.68
C GLU A 4 27.45 5.72 -2.01
N ILE A 5 26.61 6.16 -1.07
CA ILE A 5 25.17 6.18 -1.28
C ILE A 5 24.84 7.20 -2.37
N VAL A 6 24.06 6.78 -3.36
CA VAL A 6 23.60 7.63 -4.46
C VAL A 6 22.38 8.42 -4.01
N SER A 7 21.39 7.73 -3.44
CA SER A 7 20.18 8.36 -2.89
C SER A 7 19.53 7.49 -1.83
N GLN A 8 18.67 8.12 -1.02
CA GLN A 8 17.92 7.46 0.04
C GLN A 8 16.46 7.91 -0.06
N HIS A 9 15.55 6.95 0.08
CA HIS A 9 14.11 7.16 -0.03
C HIS A 9 13.36 6.46 1.09
N LYS A 10 12.53 7.18 1.83
CA LYS A 10 11.70 6.69 2.93
C LYS A 10 10.27 6.47 2.45
N LEU A 11 9.67 5.36 2.88
CA LEU A 11 8.24 5.14 2.73
C LEU A 11 7.46 6.14 3.59
N LEU A 12 6.55 6.87 2.95
CA LEU A 12 5.67 7.84 3.60
C LEU A 12 4.57 7.13 4.41
N LYS A 13 4.16 5.94 3.96
CA LYS A 13 3.12 5.15 4.62
C LYS A 13 3.65 4.53 5.91
N ASP A 14 3.21 5.07 7.04
CA ASP A 14 3.39 4.40 8.34
C ASP A 14 2.58 3.08 8.35
N ASN A 15 3.32 1.97 8.27
CA ASN A 15 2.75 0.62 8.31
C ASN A 15 2.87 -0.04 9.69
N SER A 16 3.12 0.75 10.74
CA SER A 16 3.13 0.27 12.11
C SER A 16 1.77 -0.32 12.50
N LYS A 17 1.79 -1.31 13.40
CA LYS A 17 0.57 -1.94 13.93
C LYS A 17 -0.42 -0.89 14.48
N ARG A 18 0.08 0.16 15.14
CA ARG A 18 -0.74 1.26 15.66
C ARG A 18 -1.40 2.07 14.54
N ALA A 19 -0.64 2.45 13.50
CA ALA A 19 -1.19 3.18 12.36
C ALA A 19 -2.22 2.35 11.58
N LYS A 20 -1.94 1.05 11.38
CA LYS A 20 -2.90 0.13 10.75
C LYS A 20 -4.20 0.04 11.52
N ILE A 21 -4.15 -0.18 12.84
CA ILE A 21 -5.33 -0.24 13.70
C ILE A 21 -6.12 1.07 13.62
N LYS A 22 -5.44 2.22 13.68
CA LYS A 22 -6.09 3.53 13.55
C LYS A 22 -6.85 3.66 12.22
N ARG A 23 -6.24 3.26 11.10
CA ARG A 23 -6.89 3.28 9.77
C ARG A 23 -8.09 2.34 9.71
N ILE A 24 -7.95 1.12 10.23
CA ILE A 24 -9.04 0.14 10.32
C ILE A 24 -10.21 0.75 11.12
N ILE A 25 -9.95 1.31 12.31
CA ILE A 25 -11.00 1.92 13.14
C ILE A 25 -11.73 3.04 12.39
N ILE A 26 -11.02 3.92 11.68
CA ILE A 26 -11.65 5.01 10.92
C ILE A 26 -12.55 4.46 9.81
N VAL A 27 -12.07 3.50 9.02
CA VAL A 27 -12.84 2.89 7.94
C VAL A 27 -14.10 2.21 8.49
N TRP A 28 -13.96 1.45 9.58
CA TRP A 28 -15.09 0.79 10.23
C TRP A 28 -16.08 1.78 10.85
N ALA A 29 -15.61 2.87 11.45
CA ALA A 29 -16.46 3.92 11.99
C ALA A 29 -17.30 4.60 10.89
N ILE A 30 -16.67 4.92 9.75
CA ILE A 30 -17.38 5.50 8.60
C ILE A 30 -18.41 4.51 8.07
N PHE A 31 -18.04 3.25 7.89
CA PHE A 31 -18.96 2.21 7.43
C PHE A 31 -20.16 2.04 8.38
N LEU A 32 -19.91 1.95 9.68
CA LEU A 32 -20.97 1.83 10.69
C LEU A 32 -21.88 3.05 10.71
N ALA A 33 -21.33 4.26 10.58
CA ALA A 33 -22.13 5.48 10.49
C ALA A 33 -23.05 5.46 9.28
N LEU A 34 -22.53 5.11 8.09
CA LEU A 34 -23.34 4.98 6.87
C LEU A 34 -24.40 3.88 7.03
N PHE A 35 -24.01 2.73 7.57
CA PHE A 35 -24.93 1.63 7.84
C PHE A 35 -26.09 2.08 8.72
N LEU A 36 -25.81 2.74 9.85
CA LEU A 36 -26.84 3.23 10.76
C LEU A 36 -27.74 4.28 10.12
N ILE A 37 -27.16 5.25 9.40
CA ILE A 37 -27.93 6.30 8.69
C ILE A 37 -28.89 5.67 7.68
N THR A 38 -28.45 4.65 6.93
CA THR A 38 -29.29 3.95 5.94
C THR A 38 -30.39 3.07 6.56
N ARG A 39 -30.43 2.91 7.89
CA ARG A 39 -31.52 2.23 8.62
C ARG A 39 -32.61 3.17 9.11
N ILE A 40 -32.41 4.49 9.00
CA ILE A 40 -33.40 5.49 9.39
C ILE A 40 -34.51 5.53 8.33
N PRO A 41 -35.80 5.31 8.68
CA PRO A 41 -36.90 5.25 7.71
C PRO A 41 -37.01 6.50 6.82
N GLU A 42 -36.80 7.68 7.38
CA GLU A 42 -36.82 8.95 6.66
C GLU A 42 -35.72 9.01 5.60
N VAL A 43 -34.52 8.54 5.92
CA VAL A 43 -33.40 8.46 4.98
C VAL A 43 -33.68 7.44 3.88
N GLN A 44 -34.28 6.30 4.22
CA GLN A 44 -34.67 5.28 3.23
C GLN A 44 -35.70 5.82 2.25
N LYS A 45 -36.67 6.61 2.71
CA LYS A 45 -37.65 7.29 1.84
C LYS A 45 -36.97 8.24 0.88
N VAL A 46 -36.07 9.10 1.37
CA VAL A 46 -35.31 10.04 0.53
C VAL A 46 -34.46 9.31 -0.51
N ILE A 47 -33.76 8.23 -0.11
CA ILE A 47 -32.98 7.42 -1.04
C ILE A 47 -33.90 6.79 -2.09
N PHE A 48 -35.03 6.21 -1.68
CA PHE A 48 -36.01 5.61 -2.59
C PHE A 48 -36.54 6.61 -3.62
N GLU A 49 -36.89 7.82 -3.19
CA GLU A 49 -37.37 8.89 -4.07
C GLU A 49 -36.30 9.33 -5.08
N TYR A 50 -35.03 9.34 -4.68
CA TYR A 50 -33.93 9.85 -5.51
C TYR A 50 -33.40 8.83 -6.54
N VAL A 51 -33.26 7.57 -6.14
CA VAL A 51 -32.62 6.54 -6.99
C VAL A 51 -33.57 5.46 -7.49
N GLY A 52 -34.82 5.46 -7.02
CA GLY A 52 -35.80 4.42 -7.31
C GLY A 52 -35.57 3.12 -6.53
N LYS A 53 -36.60 2.26 -6.53
CA LYS A 53 -36.69 1.07 -5.67
C LYS A 53 -35.49 0.14 -5.73
N SER A 54 -35.08 -0.31 -6.92
CA SER A 54 -34.04 -1.34 -7.04
C SER A 54 -32.66 -0.86 -6.54
N LYS A 55 -32.33 0.41 -6.78
CA LYS A 55 -31.08 1.01 -6.30
C LYS A 55 -31.14 1.31 -4.81
N ALA A 56 -32.30 1.74 -4.30
CA ALA A 56 -32.51 1.96 -2.87
C ALA A 56 -32.41 0.65 -2.07
N ASP A 57 -32.95 -0.45 -2.59
CA ASP A 57 -32.84 -1.78 -1.97
C ASP A 57 -31.37 -2.23 -1.91
N PHE A 58 -30.58 -1.97 -2.94
CA PHE A 58 -29.14 -2.24 -2.92
C PHE A 58 -28.39 -1.38 -1.89
N ILE A 59 -28.69 -0.08 -1.80
CA ILE A 59 -28.02 0.83 -0.84
C ILE A 59 -28.37 0.46 0.61
N THR A 60 -29.62 0.10 0.88
CA THR A 60 -30.12 -0.17 2.23
C THR A 60 -29.82 -1.59 2.71
N ASN A 61 -29.92 -2.59 1.81
CA ASN A 61 -29.72 -4.00 2.18
C ASN A 61 -28.39 -4.57 1.67
N GLY A 62 -27.85 -4.05 0.57
CA GLY A 62 -26.55 -4.47 0.03
C GLY A 62 -25.36 -4.10 0.91
N LEU A 63 -25.48 -3.10 1.79
CA LEU A 63 -24.42 -2.78 2.76
C LEU A 63 -24.10 -3.95 3.71
N ILE A 64 -25.06 -4.84 3.99
CA ILE A 64 -24.80 -6.09 4.75
C ILE A 64 -23.86 -7.00 3.96
N ILE A 65 -24.05 -7.09 2.64
CA ILE A 65 -23.22 -7.95 1.78
C ILE A 65 -21.79 -7.42 1.71
N VAL A 66 -21.60 -6.09 1.77
CA VAL A 66 -20.28 -5.42 1.80
C VAL A 66 -19.50 -5.71 3.09
N PHE A 67 -20.16 -6.20 4.14
CA PHE A 67 -19.50 -6.54 5.40
C PHE A 67 -18.44 -7.64 5.25
N ILE A 68 -18.73 -8.66 4.45
CA ILE A 68 -17.83 -9.80 4.20
C ILE A 68 -16.52 -9.34 3.53
N PRO A 69 -16.54 -8.64 2.37
CA PRO A 69 -15.31 -8.15 1.76
C PRO A 69 -14.59 -7.13 2.65
N MET A 70 -15.28 -6.33 3.48
CA MET A 70 -14.61 -5.47 4.46
C MET A 70 -13.82 -6.26 5.52
N ILE A 71 -14.38 -7.35 6.06
CA ILE A 71 -13.66 -8.21 7.01
C ILE A 71 -12.42 -8.80 6.35
N ILE A 72 -12.59 -9.37 5.15
CA ILE A 72 -11.48 -9.97 4.39
C ILE A 72 -10.40 -8.92 4.14
N GLY A 73 -10.78 -7.74 3.65
CA GLY A 73 -9.87 -6.62 3.41
C GLY A 73 -9.15 -6.18 4.69
N THR A 74 -9.84 -6.13 5.82
CA THR A 74 -9.27 -5.79 7.13
C THR A 74 -8.21 -6.81 7.56
N ILE A 75 -8.50 -8.11 7.43
CA ILE A 75 -7.57 -9.19 7.78
C ILE A 75 -6.34 -9.14 6.89
N THR A 76 -6.52 -9.01 5.58
CA THR A 76 -5.43 -8.95 4.60
C THR A 76 -4.55 -7.73 4.85
N PHE A 77 -5.14 -6.55 5.02
CA PHE A 77 -4.40 -5.31 5.31
C PHE A 77 -3.65 -5.40 6.65
N TYR A 78 -4.26 -5.99 7.68
CA TYR A 78 -3.61 -6.14 8.98
C TYR A 78 -2.40 -7.10 8.89
N ARG A 79 -2.53 -8.21 8.16
CA ARG A 79 -1.48 -9.22 7.96
C ARG A 79 -0.36 -8.78 7.02
N GLU A 80 -0.58 -7.75 6.20
CA GLU A 80 0.42 -7.24 5.25
C GLU A 80 1.73 -6.89 5.98
N LYS A 81 2.80 -7.65 5.77
CA LYS A 81 4.08 -7.32 6.39
C LYS A 81 4.77 -6.25 5.54
N GLN A 82 5.27 -5.21 6.19
CA GLN A 82 6.23 -4.30 5.59
C GLN A 82 7.62 -4.79 5.99
N ASN A 83 8.46 -5.10 5.00
CA ASN A 83 9.79 -5.66 5.25
C ASN A 83 10.87 -4.57 5.41
N PHE A 84 10.58 -3.33 5.01
CA PHE A 84 11.49 -2.19 5.10
C PHE A 84 10.71 -0.86 5.11
N ASP A 85 11.27 0.19 5.70
CA ASP A 85 10.72 1.54 5.70
C ASP A 85 11.56 2.53 4.87
N ARG A 86 12.71 2.09 4.36
CA ARG A 86 13.61 2.91 3.55
C ARG A 86 14.40 2.09 2.53
N ILE A 87 14.67 2.71 1.38
CA ILE A 87 15.51 2.21 0.30
C ILE A 87 16.72 3.13 0.19
N CYS A 88 17.93 2.56 0.17
CA CYS A 88 19.17 3.27 -0.09
C CYS A 88 19.82 2.71 -1.36
N ILE A 89 19.95 3.54 -2.39
CA ILE A 89 20.51 3.14 -3.68
C ILE A 89 22.02 3.39 -3.67
N TYR A 90 22.78 2.41 -4.13
CA TYR A 90 24.21 2.47 -4.38
C TYR A 90 24.46 2.11 -5.84
N LYS A 91 25.66 2.41 -6.36
CA LYS A 91 25.99 2.10 -7.77
C LYS A 91 25.91 0.62 -8.14
N LYS A 92 26.05 -0.29 -7.17
CA LYS A 92 26.10 -1.75 -7.39
C LYS A 92 24.89 -2.50 -6.85
N GLY A 93 24.04 -1.85 -6.06
CA GLY A 93 22.88 -2.50 -5.47
C GLY A 93 22.08 -1.58 -4.57
N ILE A 94 21.16 -2.17 -3.80
CA ILE A 94 20.22 -1.47 -2.94
C ILE A 94 20.29 -2.04 -1.53
N TYR A 95 20.23 -1.17 -0.53
CA TYR A 95 19.90 -1.54 0.83
C TYR A 95 18.43 -1.29 1.12
N PHE A 96 17.77 -2.30 1.69
CA PHE A 96 16.44 -2.20 2.28
C PHE A 96 16.61 -2.10 3.79
N ILE A 97 16.18 -0.99 4.36
CA ILE A 97 16.35 -0.69 5.78
C ILE A 97 14.99 -0.80 6.45
N ASP A 98 14.94 -1.59 7.52
CA ASP A 98 13.84 -1.57 8.48
C ASP A 98 14.34 -0.89 9.75
N SER A 99 14.06 0.40 9.87
CA SER A 99 14.48 1.20 11.01
C SER A 99 13.89 0.70 12.33
N LYS A 100 12.75 -0.01 12.29
CA LYS A 100 12.07 -0.50 13.50
C LYS A 100 12.73 -1.76 14.05
N ASN A 101 13.13 -2.68 13.18
CA ASN A 101 13.81 -3.92 13.57
C ASN A 101 15.34 -3.78 13.53
N ASN A 102 15.86 -2.60 13.15
CA ASN A 102 17.28 -2.31 12.96
C ASN A 102 17.96 -3.32 12.02
N THR A 103 17.25 -3.77 10.99
CA THR A 103 17.76 -4.69 9.97
C THR A 103 18.06 -3.93 8.69
N GLN A 104 19.12 -4.37 8.00
CA GLN A 104 19.55 -3.81 6.73
C GLN A 104 19.90 -4.96 5.79
N ASP A 105 19.18 -5.05 4.68
CA ASP A 105 19.39 -6.09 3.69
C ASP A 105 19.94 -5.50 2.40
N TYR A 106 21.19 -5.83 2.09
CA TYR A 106 21.81 -5.47 0.81
C TYR A 106 21.46 -6.49 -0.26
N VAL A 107 21.12 -6.00 -1.45
CA VAL A 107 20.88 -6.79 -2.66
C VAL A 107 21.64 -6.15 -3.82
N ASP A 108 22.53 -6.91 -4.46
CA ASP A 108 23.14 -6.51 -5.73
C ASP A 108 22.07 -6.39 -6.80
N PHE A 109 22.20 -5.44 -7.73
CA PHE A 109 21.22 -5.29 -8.81
C PHE A 109 21.07 -6.54 -9.69
N ASP A 110 22.12 -7.36 -9.81
CA ASP A 110 22.06 -8.63 -10.52
C ASP A 110 21.14 -9.66 -9.85
N ASN A 111 20.86 -9.50 -8.55
CA ASN A 111 20.01 -10.38 -7.75
C ASN A 111 18.66 -9.71 -7.39
N LEU A 112 18.32 -8.62 -8.08
CA LEU A 112 17.10 -7.85 -7.89
C LEU A 112 16.21 -7.99 -9.12
N GLU A 113 14.98 -8.46 -8.92
CA GLU A 113 13.94 -8.38 -9.93
C GLU A 113 13.27 -7.00 -9.80
N LEU A 114 13.47 -6.15 -10.81
CA LEU A 114 12.92 -4.80 -10.89
C LEU A 114 12.13 -4.69 -12.20
N SER A 115 10.87 -4.29 -12.08
CA SER A 115 10.01 -4.03 -13.24
C SER A 115 9.23 -2.74 -13.02
N TYR A 116 8.89 -2.06 -14.10
CA TYR A 116 8.10 -0.83 -14.06
C TYR A 116 6.71 -1.13 -14.59
N GLY A 117 5.68 -0.78 -13.83
CA GLY A 117 4.29 -1.04 -14.22
C GLY A 117 3.92 -0.32 -15.51
N ASN A 118 2.82 -0.72 -16.15
CA ASN A 118 2.28 -0.03 -17.32
C ASN A 118 2.10 1.47 -17.00
N MET A 119 2.55 2.35 -17.90
CA MET A 119 2.60 3.81 -17.72
C MET A 119 3.58 4.32 -16.64
N GLN A 120 4.45 3.47 -16.09
CA GLN A 120 5.49 3.83 -15.12
C GLN A 120 4.96 4.60 -13.90
N GLN A 121 3.72 4.33 -13.46
CA GLN A 121 3.15 4.94 -12.25
C GLN A 121 3.54 4.19 -10.97
N SER A 122 3.97 2.95 -11.13
CA SER A 122 4.42 2.06 -10.08
C SER A 122 5.70 1.34 -10.49
N PHE A 123 6.37 0.78 -9.50
CA PHE A 123 7.46 -0.14 -9.71
C PHE A 123 7.30 -1.37 -8.83
N TYR A 124 7.91 -2.42 -9.32
CA TYR A 124 7.96 -3.73 -8.72
C TYR A 124 9.36 -4.01 -8.21
N ILE A 125 9.48 -4.55 -7.00
CA ILE A 125 10.77 -4.96 -6.48
C ILE A 125 10.67 -6.29 -5.74
N LYS A 126 11.55 -7.23 -6.09
CA LYS A 126 11.65 -8.54 -5.44
C LYS A 126 13.09 -9.00 -5.33
N SER A 127 13.41 -9.66 -4.23
CA SER A 127 14.66 -10.38 -4.05
C SER A 127 14.44 -11.64 -3.23
N ALA A 128 14.60 -12.79 -3.88
CA ALA A 128 14.45 -14.10 -3.24
C ALA A 128 15.53 -14.33 -2.16
N SER A 129 16.76 -13.83 -2.37
CA SER A 129 17.89 -14.02 -1.46
C SER A 129 17.74 -13.32 -0.11
N LYS A 130 16.90 -12.27 -0.02
CA LYS A 130 16.73 -11.44 1.18
C LYS A 130 15.30 -11.40 1.71
N ASN A 131 14.45 -12.35 1.31
CA ASN A 131 13.03 -12.39 1.71
C ASN A 131 12.26 -11.10 1.40
N ILE A 132 12.72 -10.31 0.42
CA ILE A 132 11.99 -9.15 -0.07
C ILE A 132 10.94 -9.69 -1.01
N LYS A 133 9.74 -9.81 -0.46
CA LYS A 133 8.56 -10.29 -1.16
C LYS A 133 8.22 -9.36 -2.32
N GLU A 134 7.76 -9.99 -3.40
CA GLU A 134 6.98 -9.39 -4.47
C GLU A 134 6.00 -8.35 -3.92
N LYS A 135 6.26 -7.08 -4.21
CA LYS A 135 5.39 -5.98 -3.85
C LYS A 135 5.47 -4.86 -4.89
N GLU A 136 4.30 -4.43 -5.34
CA GLU A 136 4.14 -3.23 -6.15
C GLU A 136 4.07 -2.01 -5.24
N TYR A 137 4.82 -0.97 -5.61
CA TYR A 137 4.83 0.32 -4.94
C TYR A 137 4.47 1.41 -5.94
N ALA A 138 3.61 2.34 -5.54
CA ALA A 138 3.47 3.57 -6.29
C ALA A 138 4.70 4.46 -6.02
N TRP A 139 5.15 5.23 -7.02
CA TRP A 139 6.27 6.14 -6.80
C TRP A 139 6.00 7.11 -5.64
N CYS A 140 4.77 7.62 -5.56
CA CYS A 140 4.31 8.53 -4.53
C CYS A 140 4.23 7.92 -3.11
N ASP A 141 4.47 6.61 -2.94
CA ASP A 141 4.61 6.00 -1.62
C ASP A 141 5.94 6.41 -0.94
N PHE A 142 6.90 6.96 -1.69
CA PHE A 142 8.22 7.37 -1.23
C PHE A 142 8.42 8.90 -1.29
N ASP A 143 9.32 9.40 -0.46
CA ASP A 143 9.85 10.76 -0.62
C ASP A 143 10.74 10.87 -1.87
N TYR A 144 10.68 12.03 -2.53
CA TYR A 144 11.40 12.31 -3.78
C TYR A 144 11.21 11.24 -4.86
N PRO A 145 9.95 10.98 -5.29
CA PRO A 145 9.61 9.90 -6.23
C PRO A 145 10.40 9.97 -7.53
N ASP A 146 10.60 11.17 -8.08
CA ASP A 146 11.31 11.38 -9.34
C ASP A 146 12.80 10.99 -9.24
N VAL A 147 13.43 11.28 -8.09
CA VAL A 147 14.83 10.94 -7.83
C VAL A 147 14.97 9.43 -7.64
N LEU A 148 14.04 8.81 -6.91
CA LEU A 148 14.00 7.36 -6.74
C LEU A 148 13.91 6.67 -8.09
N ARG A 149 12.95 7.11 -8.91
CA ARG A 149 12.72 6.57 -10.25
C ARG A 149 13.94 6.70 -11.14
N ASN A 150 14.49 7.90 -11.29
CA ASN A 150 15.65 8.15 -12.15
C ASN A 150 16.87 7.32 -11.72
N ASN A 151 17.10 7.15 -10.42
CA ASN A 151 18.21 6.36 -9.93
C ASN A 151 17.97 4.84 -10.08
N LEU A 152 16.74 4.36 -9.89
CA LEU A 152 16.41 2.98 -10.19
C LEU A 152 16.54 2.68 -11.69
N GLU A 153 16.10 3.57 -12.57
CA GLU A 153 16.26 3.39 -14.03
C GLU A 153 17.74 3.44 -14.46
N ARG A 154 18.55 4.26 -13.78
CA ARG A 154 19.97 4.43 -14.11
C ARG A 154 20.86 3.28 -13.63
N TYR A 155 20.59 2.73 -12.44
CA TYR A 155 21.46 1.74 -11.80
C TYR A 155 20.82 0.35 -11.70
N GLY A 156 19.48 0.29 -11.65
CA GLY A 156 18.75 -0.97 -11.70
C GLY A 156 18.80 -1.57 -13.11
N LYS A 157 19.10 -2.86 -13.19
CA LYS A 157 18.92 -3.61 -14.43
C LYS A 157 17.44 -3.94 -14.56
N ILE A 158 16.88 -3.63 -15.72
CA ILE A 158 15.58 -4.16 -16.13
C ILE A 158 15.85 -5.59 -16.59
N ASN A 159 15.35 -6.58 -15.85
CA ASN A 159 15.43 -8.00 -16.22
C ASN A 159 14.09 -8.46 -16.77
#